data_AF-A0A3N2C7F6-F1
#
_entry.id   AF-A0A3N2C7F6-F1
#
_cell.length_a   1.000
_cell.length_b   1.000
_cell.length_c   1.000
_cell.angle_alpha   90.00
_cell.angle_beta   90.00
_cell.angle_gamma   90.00
#
_symmetry.space_group_name_H-M   'P 1'
#
loop_
_entity.id
_entity.type
_entity.pdbx_description
1 polymer ?
#
loop_
_entity_poly.entity_id
_entity_poly.type
_entity_poly.pdbx_seq_one_letter_code
_entity_poly.pdbx_strand_id
1 'polypeptide(L)'
;MPSPQSLSEADRRLVASWAADCAERVLPLFEAEAPDDDRPRDAIARARAYASGELDTAGEIRRRFVANRASQVVSSPAAKAAAWSAGQAAGVAHMGAHALGSAAYAAKAAELHQAGAGAAEIAWQLEQLSDPARTALRLLPALGTDLSGPLGSGLLASGVLGANIRALQDGLRRRPEVTALELVGGPEPVRVELHDADPRWPERYLDHRQRIIEALGTSAGGSSTIAIEHIGSTSVPGLAAKPIVDIVVAVADITAEEDYLDPLLAAGYVLRVREPRHRMVRTPERDVHVHLYEQGAPEIGEYLLLRDHLRSDTDDRALYERTKRELLGRPWDDMNDYADAKTEVILAIKARARAALSR
;
A
#
# COMPACT_ATOMS: atom_id res chain seq x y z
N MET A 1 10.86 -16.56 -5.07
CA MET A 1 9.46 -16.54 -4.61
C MET A 1 8.59 -16.10 -5.78
N PRO A 2 7.36 -16.64 -5.93
CA PRO A 2 6.43 -16.12 -6.92
C PRO A 2 6.15 -14.64 -6.63
N SER A 3 5.99 -13.83 -7.69
CA SER A 3 5.68 -12.40 -7.57
C SER A 3 4.40 -12.20 -6.75
N PRO A 4 4.32 -11.21 -5.85
CA PRO A 4 3.07 -10.89 -5.13
C PRO A 4 1.92 -10.55 -6.09
N GLN A 5 2.23 -10.16 -7.33
CA GLN A 5 1.24 -9.92 -8.38
C GLN A 5 0.52 -11.20 -8.87
N SER A 6 1.03 -12.38 -8.52
CA SER A 6 0.50 -13.69 -8.96
C SER A 6 -0.82 -14.04 -8.29
N LEU A 7 -1.01 -13.63 -7.03
CA LEU A 7 -2.05 -14.12 -6.12
C LEU A 7 -2.04 -15.64 -5.93
N SER A 8 -2.82 -16.16 -4.97
CA SER A 8 -3.08 -17.59 -4.87
C SER A 8 -3.98 -18.05 -6.03
N GLU A 9 -4.05 -19.36 -6.31
CA GLU A 9 -4.99 -19.84 -7.35
C GLU A 9 -6.45 -19.57 -6.96
N ALA A 10 -6.81 -19.71 -5.69
CA ALA A 10 -8.14 -19.40 -5.20
C ALA A 10 -8.50 -17.93 -5.46
N ASP A 11 -7.58 -17.02 -5.14
CA ASP A 11 -7.75 -15.58 -5.39
C ASP A 11 -7.82 -15.26 -6.88
N ARG A 12 -6.97 -15.90 -7.71
CA ARG A 12 -7.02 -15.75 -9.17
C ARG A 12 -8.37 -16.13 -9.74
N ARG A 13 -8.99 -17.22 -9.26
CA ARG A 13 -10.33 -17.63 -9.71
C ARG A 13 -11.40 -16.60 -9.35
N LEU A 14 -11.34 -16.01 -8.15
CA LEU A 14 -12.25 -14.94 -7.73
C LEU A 14 -12.14 -13.72 -8.65
N VAL A 15 -10.93 -13.23 -8.91
CA VAL A 15 -10.74 -12.01 -9.72
C VAL A 15 -10.88 -12.26 -11.23
N ALA A 16 -10.79 -13.51 -11.69
CA ALA A 16 -11.01 -13.87 -13.09
C ALA A 16 -12.48 -13.68 -13.52
N SER A 17 -13.45 -13.99 -12.65
CA SER A 17 -14.87 -13.75 -12.96
C SER A 17 -15.12 -12.26 -13.17
N TRP A 18 -14.63 -11.43 -12.26
CA TRP A 18 -14.78 -9.98 -12.35
C TRP A 18 -14.07 -9.40 -13.57
N ALA A 19 -12.86 -9.87 -13.89
CA ALA A 19 -12.15 -9.44 -15.10
C ALA A 19 -12.94 -9.78 -16.38
N ALA A 20 -13.62 -10.94 -16.41
CA ALA A 20 -14.50 -11.31 -17.51
C ALA A 20 -15.71 -10.38 -17.62
N ASP A 21 -16.33 -9.98 -16.51
CA ASP A 21 -17.45 -9.02 -16.49
C ASP A 21 -17.02 -7.66 -17.06
N CYS A 22 -15.85 -7.15 -16.66
CA CYS A 22 -15.27 -5.91 -17.18
C CYS A 22 -15.04 -5.98 -18.70
N ALA A 23 -14.45 -7.06 -19.18
CA ALA A 23 -14.17 -7.24 -20.61
C ALA A 23 -15.44 -7.44 -21.45
N GLU A 24 -16.43 -8.18 -20.94
CA GLU A 24 -17.70 -8.43 -21.63
C GLU A 24 -18.49 -7.15 -21.87
N ARG A 25 -18.48 -6.22 -20.91
CA ARG A 25 -19.20 -4.95 -21.02
C ARG A 25 -18.77 -4.09 -22.21
N VAL A 26 -17.50 -4.17 -22.60
CA VAL A 26 -16.93 -3.43 -23.74
C VAL A 26 -16.77 -4.29 -25.00
N LEU A 27 -17.07 -5.60 -24.93
CA LEU A 27 -17.00 -6.51 -26.07
C LEU A 27 -17.79 -6.04 -27.30
N PRO A 28 -19.01 -5.45 -27.18
CA PRO A 28 -19.75 -4.96 -28.33
C PRO A 28 -19.00 -3.91 -29.17
N LEU A 29 -18.06 -3.17 -28.57
CA LEU A 29 -17.22 -2.20 -29.30
C LEU A 29 -16.28 -2.89 -30.29
N PHE A 30 -15.81 -4.09 -29.95
CA PHE A 30 -15.01 -4.91 -30.86
C PHE A 30 -15.88 -5.56 -31.93
N GLU A 31 -17.00 -6.17 -31.52
CA GLU A 31 -17.88 -6.93 -32.41
C GLU A 31 -18.60 -6.05 -33.45
N ALA A 32 -18.74 -4.76 -33.18
CA ALA A 32 -19.22 -3.79 -34.17
C ALA A 32 -18.31 -3.69 -35.41
N GLU A 33 -17.00 -3.95 -35.28
CA GLU A 33 -16.04 -3.93 -36.39
C GLU A 33 -15.68 -5.33 -36.90
N ALA A 34 -15.63 -6.33 -36.02
CA ALA A 34 -15.24 -7.70 -36.36
C ALA A 34 -16.20 -8.73 -35.74
N PRO A 35 -17.45 -8.81 -36.22
CA PRO A 35 -18.49 -9.67 -35.64
C PRO A 35 -18.19 -11.18 -35.79
N ASP A 36 -17.40 -11.55 -36.80
CA ASP A 36 -17.03 -12.95 -37.08
C ASP A 36 -15.73 -13.39 -36.37
N ASP A 37 -15.10 -12.50 -35.60
CA ASP A 37 -13.86 -12.82 -34.87
C ASP A 37 -14.14 -13.14 -33.40
N ASP A 38 -14.29 -14.43 -33.10
CA ASP A 38 -14.66 -14.90 -31.77
C ASP A 38 -13.53 -14.77 -30.72
N ARG A 39 -12.31 -14.39 -31.09
CA ARG A 39 -11.15 -14.48 -30.17
C ARG A 39 -11.34 -13.71 -28.86
N PRO A 40 -11.91 -12.49 -28.82
CA PRO A 40 -12.20 -11.80 -27.56
C PRO A 40 -13.32 -12.47 -26.76
N ARG A 41 -14.41 -12.90 -27.41
CA ARG A 41 -15.54 -13.59 -26.77
C ARG A 41 -15.11 -14.91 -26.15
N ASP A 42 -14.33 -15.71 -26.87
CA ASP A 42 -13.72 -16.95 -26.40
C ASP A 42 -12.75 -16.71 -25.22
N ALA A 43 -11.99 -15.62 -25.23
CA ALA A 43 -11.14 -15.26 -24.10
C ALA A 43 -11.91 -14.93 -22.82
N ILE A 44 -13.02 -14.21 -22.94
CA ILE A 44 -13.94 -13.91 -21.83
C ILE A 44 -14.56 -15.21 -21.31
N ALA A 45 -15.07 -16.06 -22.20
CA ALA A 45 -15.67 -17.34 -21.84
C ALA A 45 -14.68 -18.25 -21.09
N ARG A 46 -13.43 -18.32 -21.55
CA ARG A 46 -12.39 -19.06 -20.84
C ARG A 46 -12.02 -18.47 -19.49
N ALA A 47 -11.97 -17.15 -19.35
CA ALA A 47 -11.75 -16.52 -18.05
C ALA A 47 -12.86 -16.89 -17.05
N ARG A 48 -14.12 -16.97 -17.49
CA ARG A 48 -15.25 -17.46 -16.68
C ARG A 48 -15.12 -18.95 -16.33
N ALA A 49 -14.79 -19.80 -17.31
CA ALA A 49 -14.60 -21.23 -17.09
C ALA A 49 -13.40 -21.53 -16.16
N TYR A 50 -12.35 -20.70 -16.22
CA TYR A 50 -11.28 -20.73 -15.22
C TYR A 50 -11.81 -20.29 -13.85
N ALA A 51 -12.60 -19.22 -13.75
CA ALA A 51 -13.17 -18.79 -12.48
C ALA A 51 -14.04 -19.88 -11.82
N SER A 52 -14.83 -20.64 -12.61
CA SER A 52 -15.73 -21.69 -12.12
C SER A 52 -15.04 -23.03 -11.77
N GLY A 53 -13.76 -23.20 -12.10
CA GLY A 53 -13.05 -24.47 -11.87
C GLY A 53 -13.03 -25.43 -13.06
N GLU A 54 -13.72 -25.11 -14.15
CA GLU A 54 -13.83 -25.97 -15.34
C GLU A 54 -12.51 -26.06 -16.13
N LEU A 55 -11.73 -24.98 -16.14
CA LEU A 55 -10.41 -24.94 -16.80
C LEU A 55 -9.27 -24.89 -15.78
N ASP A 56 -8.19 -25.60 -16.11
CA ASP A 56 -6.95 -25.62 -15.32
C ASP A 56 -6.03 -24.44 -15.67
N THR A 57 -5.20 -24.06 -14.70
CA THR A 57 -4.23 -22.96 -14.82
C THR A 57 -3.26 -23.15 -16.00
N ALA A 58 -2.77 -24.37 -16.23
CA ALA A 58 -1.74 -24.64 -17.23
C ALA A 58 -2.26 -24.50 -18.68
N GLY A 59 -3.50 -24.94 -18.92
CA GLY A 59 -4.20 -24.80 -20.19
C GLY A 59 -4.44 -23.34 -20.56
N GLU A 60 -4.84 -22.52 -19.59
CA GLU A 60 -5.04 -21.09 -19.81
C GLU A 60 -3.74 -20.34 -20.05
N ILE A 61 -2.67 -20.66 -19.31
CA ILE A 61 -1.35 -20.08 -19.54
C ILE A 61 -0.90 -20.30 -21.00
N ARG A 62 -1.12 -21.49 -21.58
CA ARG A 62 -0.74 -21.76 -22.98
C ARG A 62 -1.52 -20.92 -23.99
N ARG A 63 -2.75 -20.51 -23.68
CA ARG A 63 -3.67 -19.79 -24.58
C ARG A 63 -3.75 -18.28 -24.33
N ARG A 64 -3.11 -17.77 -23.28
CA ARG A 64 -3.23 -16.38 -22.81
C ARG A 64 -3.02 -15.28 -23.87
N PHE A 65 -2.25 -15.53 -24.93
CA PHE A 65 -1.97 -14.54 -25.98
C PHE A 65 -2.86 -14.65 -27.23
N VAL A 66 -3.79 -15.61 -27.28
CA VAL A 66 -4.63 -15.84 -28.46
C VAL A 66 -5.46 -14.59 -28.80
N ALA A 67 -6.08 -13.99 -27.79
CA ALA A 67 -6.95 -12.82 -27.95
C ALA A 67 -6.21 -11.52 -28.29
N ASN A 68 -4.95 -11.37 -27.90
CA ASN A 68 -4.19 -10.14 -28.15
C ASN A 68 -4.06 -9.83 -29.64
N ARG A 69 -4.08 -10.86 -30.50
CA ARG A 69 -4.02 -10.72 -31.96
C ARG A 69 -5.33 -10.21 -32.58
N ALA A 70 -6.45 -10.23 -31.84
CA ALA A 70 -7.72 -9.67 -32.30
C ALA A 70 -7.65 -8.15 -32.50
N SER A 71 -6.82 -7.46 -31.71
CA SER A 71 -6.59 -6.01 -31.89
C SER A 71 -6.04 -5.61 -33.28
N GLN A 72 -5.49 -6.56 -34.05
CA GLN A 72 -4.94 -6.32 -35.38
C GLN A 72 -6.00 -6.33 -36.50
N VAL A 73 -7.19 -6.86 -36.24
CA VAL A 73 -8.27 -6.96 -37.25
C VAL A 73 -9.28 -5.82 -37.18
N VAL A 74 -9.17 -4.96 -36.16
CA VAL A 74 -10.00 -3.77 -35.96
C VAL A 74 -9.17 -2.50 -36.08
N SER A 75 -9.84 -1.40 -36.38
CA SER A 75 -9.21 -0.12 -36.67
C SER A 75 -9.37 0.87 -35.52
N SER A 76 -10.56 0.96 -34.91
CA SER A 76 -10.80 2.00 -33.90
C SER A 76 -10.00 1.78 -32.61
N PRO A 77 -9.56 2.87 -31.95
CA PRO A 77 -8.91 2.78 -30.65
C PRO A 77 -9.78 2.09 -29.58
N ALA A 78 -11.09 2.30 -29.62
CA ALA A 78 -12.04 1.71 -28.68
C ALA A 78 -12.15 0.18 -28.86
N ALA A 79 -12.32 -0.30 -30.10
CA ALA A 79 -12.35 -1.73 -30.41
C ALA A 79 -11.03 -2.43 -30.04
N LYS A 80 -9.88 -1.78 -30.29
CA LYS A 80 -8.56 -2.29 -29.87
C LYS A 80 -8.45 -2.41 -28.35
N ALA A 81 -8.90 -1.41 -27.62
CA ALA A 81 -8.92 -1.43 -26.16
C ALA A 81 -9.84 -2.53 -25.62
N ALA A 82 -11.01 -2.75 -26.22
CA ALA A 82 -11.89 -3.86 -25.86
C ALA A 82 -11.22 -5.23 -26.09
N ALA A 83 -10.56 -5.44 -27.24
CA ALA A 83 -9.81 -6.66 -27.51
C ALA A 83 -8.66 -6.90 -26.49
N TRP A 84 -7.94 -5.84 -26.10
CA TRP A 84 -6.91 -5.95 -25.06
C TRP A 84 -7.50 -6.23 -23.68
N SER A 85 -8.67 -5.67 -23.34
CA SER A 85 -9.38 -5.99 -22.10
C SER A 85 -9.69 -7.49 -21.99
N ALA A 86 -10.24 -8.09 -23.06
CA ALA A 86 -10.49 -9.53 -23.13
C ALA A 86 -9.20 -10.37 -23.05
N GLY A 87 -8.11 -9.92 -23.69
CA GLY A 87 -6.80 -10.56 -23.59
C GLY A 87 -6.22 -10.54 -22.18
N GLN A 88 -6.39 -9.43 -21.46
CA GLN A 88 -6.00 -9.34 -20.05
C GLN A 88 -6.87 -10.26 -19.17
N ALA A 89 -8.19 -10.35 -19.42
CA ALA A 89 -9.06 -11.26 -18.66
C ALA A 89 -8.58 -12.72 -18.76
N ALA A 90 -8.24 -13.19 -19.97
CA ALA A 90 -7.65 -14.52 -20.15
C ALA A 90 -6.25 -14.66 -19.51
N GLY A 91 -5.53 -13.55 -19.32
CA GLY A 91 -4.25 -13.51 -18.63
C GLY A 91 -4.35 -13.76 -17.12
N VAL A 92 -5.52 -13.61 -16.50
CA VAL A 92 -5.69 -13.74 -15.04
C VAL A 92 -5.23 -15.09 -14.53
N ALA A 93 -5.51 -16.19 -15.24
CA ALA A 93 -5.08 -17.53 -14.82
C ALA A 93 -3.56 -17.66 -14.65
N HIS A 94 -2.78 -16.88 -15.39
CA HIS A 94 -1.33 -16.79 -15.23
C HIS A 94 -0.92 -15.96 -14.00
N MET A 95 -1.52 -14.77 -13.85
CA MET A 95 -1.15 -13.79 -12.84
C MET A 95 -2.34 -12.88 -12.49
N GLY A 96 -2.71 -12.82 -11.21
CA GLY A 96 -3.88 -12.08 -10.73
C GLY A 96 -3.92 -10.60 -11.12
N ALA A 97 -2.76 -9.95 -11.20
CA ALA A 97 -2.64 -8.55 -11.61
C ALA A 97 -3.22 -8.23 -13.01
N HIS A 98 -3.37 -9.22 -13.89
CA HIS A 98 -4.05 -9.01 -15.17
C HIS A 98 -5.53 -8.60 -15.02
N ALA A 99 -6.15 -8.86 -13.86
CA ALA A 99 -7.52 -8.42 -13.59
C ALA A 99 -7.65 -6.89 -13.62
N LEU A 100 -6.72 -6.17 -12.96
CA LEU A 100 -6.65 -4.70 -13.02
C LEU A 100 -6.35 -4.20 -14.45
N GLY A 101 -5.52 -4.93 -15.20
CA GLY A 101 -5.27 -4.64 -16.60
C GLY A 101 -6.53 -4.74 -17.46
N SER A 102 -7.34 -5.77 -17.26
CA SER A 102 -8.60 -5.97 -17.98
C SER A 102 -9.58 -4.82 -17.73
N ALA A 103 -9.82 -4.49 -16.46
CA ALA A 103 -10.67 -3.39 -16.05
C ALA A 103 -10.18 -2.03 -16.58
N ALA A 104 -8.86 -1.76 -16.51
CA ALA A 104 -8.28 -0.52 -17.01
C ALA A 104 -8.42 -0.34 -18.53
N TYR A 105 -8.27 -1.42 -19.30
CA TYR A 105 -8.52 -1.40 -20.75
C TYR A 105 -10.01 -1.24 -21.07
N ALA A 106 -10.91 -1.83 -20.29
CA ALA A 106 -12.35 -1.64 -20.45
C ALA A 106 -12.74 -0.16 -20.20
N ALA A 107 -12.26 0.44 -19.12
CA ALA A 107 -12.45 1.87 -18.85
C ALA A 107 -11.88 2.76 -19.97
N LYS A 108 -10.72 2.39 -20.53
CA LYS A 108 -10.14 3.08 -21.70
C LYS A 108 -11.02 2.91 -22.95
N ALA A 109 -11.57 1.72 -23.20
CA ALA A 109 -12.44 1.47 -24.34
C ALA A 109 -13.73 2.29 -24.25
N ALA A 110 -14.34 2.36 -23.06
CA ALA A 110 -15.51 3.19 -22.79
C ALA A 110 -15.22 4.68 -23.04
N GLU A 111 -14.12 5.22 -22.50
CA GLU A 111 -13.72 6.62 -22.69
C GLU A 111 -13.48 6.96 -24.18
N LEU A 112 -12.85 6.04 -24.93
CA LEU A 112 -12.60 6.21 -26.36
C LEU A 112 -13.86 6.11 -27.21
N HIS A 113 -14.88 5.39 -26.74
CA HIS A 113 -16.19 5.32 -27.39
C HIS A 113 -17.02 6.56 -27.10
N GLN A 114 -17.02 7.02 -25.84
CA GLN A 114 -17.77 8.18 -25.39
C GLN A 114 -16.99 8.92 -24.30
N ALA A 115 -16.67 10.19 -24.57
CA ALA A 115 -15.93 11.02 -23.62
C ALA A 115 -16.67 11.13 -22.27
N GLY A 116 -15.93 10.94 -21.18
CA GLY A 116 -16.44 10.90 -19.81
C GLY A 116 -17.00 9.55 -19.35
N ALA A 117 -17.15 8.56 -20.26
CA ALA A 117 -17.68 7.25 -19.89
C ALA A 117 -16.66 6.38 -19.14
N GLY A 118 -15.35 6.67 -19.20
CA GLY A 118 -14.32 5.87 -18.52
C GLY A 118 -14.45 5.89 -16.99
N ALA A 119 -14.79 7.04 -16.40
CA ALA A 119 -15.00 7.14 -14.96
C ALA A 119 -16.25 6.40 -14.49
N ALA A 120 -17.34 6.48 -15.27
CA ALA A 120 -18.57 5.74 -15.00
C ALA A 120 -18.36 4.22 -15.12
N GLU A 121 -17.51 3.80 -16.06
CA GLU A 121 -17.11 2.41 -16.22
C GLU A 121 -16.33 1.91 -14.98
N ILE A 122 -15.34 2.67 -14.49
CA ILE A 122 -14.62 2.32 -13.25
C ILE A 122 -15.56 2.21 -12.05
N ALA A 123 -16.50 3.16 -11.90
CA ALA A 123 -17.47 3.12 -10.81
C ALA A 123 -18.33 1.84 -10.86
N TRP A 124 -18.86 1.50 -12.04
CA TRP A 124 -19.60 0.26 -12.23
C TRP A 124 -18.75 -0.98 -11.93
N GLN A 125 -17.51 -1.03 -12.41
CA GLN A 125 -16.60 -2.15 -12.16
C GLN A 125 -16.37 -2.38 -10.66
N LEU A 126 -16.23 -1.30 -9.88
CA LEU A 126 -16.07 -1.38 -8.43
C LEU A 126 -17.36 -1.82 -7.73
N GLU A 127 -18.52 -1.39 -8.21
CA GLU A 127 -19.83 -1.82 -7.69
C GLU A 127 -20.10 -3.32 -7.93
N GLN A 128 -19.58 -3.89 -9.03
CA GLN A 128 -19.75 -5.32 -9.32
C GLN A 128 -18.79 -6.24 -8.55
N LEU A 129 -17.81 -5.70 -7.80
CA LEU A 129 -16.88 -6.53 -7.04
C LEU A 129 -17.57 -7.22 -5.86
N SER A 130 -17.49 -8.54 -5.82
CA SER A 130 -17.78 -9.31 -4.62
C SER A 130 -16.74 -9.01 -3.52
N ASP A 131 -17.13 -9.14 -2.25
CA ASP A 131 -16.20 -8.93 -1.12
C ASP A 131 -14.94 -9.83 -1.19
N PRO A 132 -15.03 -11.11 -1.58
CA PRO A 132 -13.84 -11.94 -1.77
C PRO A 132 -12.94 -11.44 -2.91
N ALA A 133 -13.49 -11.04 -4.06
CA ALA A 133 -12.70 -10.53 -5.17
C ALA A 133 -12.05 -9.18 -4.83
N ARG A 134 -12.78 -8.30 -4.13
CA ARG A 134 -12.25 -7.03 -3.61
C ARG A 134 -11.09 -7.27 -2.65
N THR A 135 -11.22 -8.25 -1.75
CA THR A 135 -10.15 -8.64 -0.81
C THR A 135 -8.93 -9.19 -1.56
N ALA A 136 -9.14 -10.08 -2.54
CA ALA A 136 -8.07 -10.61 -3.37
C ALA A 136 -7.33 -9.52 -4.17
N LEU A 137 -8.04 -8.54 -4.73
CA LEU A 137 -7.43 -7.43 -5.47
C LEU A 137 -6.59 -6.51 -4.57
N ARG A 138 -6.95 -6.34 -3.29
CA ARG A 138 -6.15 -5.55 -2.32
C ARG A 138 -4.81 -6.21 -1.97
N LEU A 139 -4.64 -7.51 -2.21
CA LEU A 139 -3.35 -8.18 -2.03
C LEU A 139 -2.34 -7.81 -3.11
N LEU A 140 -2.80 -7.22 -4.23
CA LEU A 140 -1.91 -6.77 -5.29
C LEU A 140 -1.13 -5.53 -4.85
N PRO A 141 0.17 -5.45 -5.17
CA PRO A 141 0.96 -4.25 -4.88
C PRO A 141 0.41 -3.03 -5.62
N ALA A 142 0.63 -1.85 -5.04
CA ALA A 142 0.33 -0.59 -5.69
C ALA A 142 1.09 -0.49 -7.04
N LEU A 143 0.46 0.16 -8.02
CA LEU A 143 1.05 0.32 -9.35
C LEU A 143 2.44 0.97 -9.25
N GLY A 144 3.46 0.29 -9.77
CA GLY A 144 4.85 0.73 -9.84
C GLY A 144 5.71 0.35 -8.64
N THR A 145 5.16 -0.27 -7.57
CA THR A 145 5.96 -0.63 -6.38
C THR A 145 6.66 -1.99 -6.51
N ASP A 146 6.11 -2.90 -7.34
CA ASP A 146 6.72 -4.20 -7.64
C ASP A 146 7.01 -4.31 -9.14
N LEU A 147 8.28 -4.43 -9.51
CA LEU A 147 8.72 -4.46 -10.91
C LEU A 147 8.49 -5.83 -11.59
N SER A 148 8.13 -6.86 -10.84
CA SER A 148 8.02 -8.25 -11.29
C SER A 148 6.59 -8.60 -11.72
N GLY A 149 6.08 -7.91 -12.74
CA GLY A 149 4.75 -8.21 -13.29
C GLY A 149 4.13 -7.04 -14.04
N PRO A 150 2.85 -7.18 -14.45
CA PRO A 150 2.16 -6.21 -15.28
C PRO A 150 1.90 -4.87 -14.57
N LEU A 151 1.89 -4.80 -13.23
CA LEU A 151 1.80 -3.55 -12.46
C LEU A 151 3.17 -2.90 -12.22
N GLY A 152 4.26 -3.50 -12.70
CA GLY A 152 5.61 -2.96 -12.59
C GLY A 152 5.86 -1.83 -13.58
N SER A 153 6.97 -1.86 -14.31
CA SER A 153 7.20 -0.91 -15.40
C SER A 153 6.53 -1.39 -16.70
N GLY A 154 5.98 -0.46 -17.48
CA GLY A 154 5.45 -0.78 -18.82
C GLY A 154 4.12 -0.11 -19.17
N LEU A 155 3.41 -0.73 -20.13
CA LEU A 155 2.20 -0.16 -20.73
C LEU A 155 1.08 0.07 -19.71
N LEU A 156 0.85 -0.87 -18.80
CA LEU A 156 -0.20 -0.71 -17.77
C LEU A 156 0.16 0.34 -16.72
N ALA A 157 1.44 0.62 -16.52
CA ALA A 157 1.90 1.58 -15.52
C ALA A 157 1.95 3.03 -16.04
N SER A 158 1.62 3.26 -17.31
CA SER A 158 1.79 4.54 -18.00
C SER A 158 0.50 5.08 -18.61
N GLY A 159 0.47 6.40 -18.80
CA GLY A 159 -0.65 7.10 -19.44
C GLY A 159 -2.01 6.81 -18.80
N VAL A 160 -3.04 6.74 -19.64
CA VAL A 160 -4.43 6.51 -19.22
C VAL A 160 -4.63 5.17 -18.52
N LEU A 161 -3.88 4.13 -18.88
CA LEU A 161 -4.00 2.82 -18.23
C LEU A 161 -3.50 2.88 -16.79
N GLY A 162 -2.35 3.52 -16.57
CA GLY A 162 -1.84 3.74 -15.22
C GLY A 162 -2.75 4.63 -14.38
N ALA A 163 -3.38 5.64 -14.98
CA ALA A 163 -4.40 6.45 -14.31
C ALA A 163 -5.62 5.63 -13.89
N ASN A 164 -6.15 4.80 -14.80
CA ASN A 164 -7.29 3.93 -14.53
C ASN A 164 -6.97 2.88 -13.46
N ILE A 165 -5.79 2.27 -13.49
CA ILE A 165 -5.37 1.30 -12.45
C ILE A 165 -5.27 1.96 -11.09
N ARG A 166 -4.70 3.18 -10.99
CA ARG A 166 -4.66 3.90 -9.71
C ARG A 166 -6.07 4.23 -9.21
N ALA A 167 -6.96 4.69 -10.08
CA ALA A 167 -8.35 4.97 -9.71
C ALA A 167 -9.09 3.70 -9.24
N LEU A 168 -8.84 2.54 -9.87
CA LEU A 168 -9.35 1.25 -9.42
C LEU A 168 -8.77 0.87 -8.05
N GLN A 169 -7.45 0.99 -7.86
CA GLN A 169 -6.79 0.69 -6.58
C GLN A 169 -7.27 1.60 -5.44
N ASP A 170 -7.51 2.88 -5.73
CA ASP A 170 -8.09 3.81 -4.76
C ASP A 170 -9.54 3.46 -4.44
N GLY A 171 -10.35 3.10 -5.44
CA GLY A 171 -11.74 2.65 -5.24
C GLY A 171 -11.87 1.26 -4.58
N LEU A 172 -10.77 0.50 -4.54
CA LEU A 172 -10.69 -0.71 -3.74
C LEU A 172 -10.53 -0.41 -2.25
N ARG A 173 -10.08 0.78 -1.82
CA ARG A 173 -9.93 1.12 -0.39
C ARG A 173 -11.26 1.03 0.35
N ARG A 174 -11.27 0.55 1.60
CA ARG A 174 -12.52 0.40 2.40
C ARG A 174 -13.04 1.75 2.87
N ARG A 175 -12.14 2.70 3.12
CA ARG A 175 -12.47 4.07 3.50
C ARG A 175 -11.71 5.04 2.59
N PRO A 176 -12.24 6.24 2.35
CA PRO A 176 -11.47 7.31 1.74
C PRO A 176 -10.22 7.60 2.58
N GLU A 177 -9.12 7.93 1.92
CA GLU A 177 -7.95 8.44 2.62
C GLU A 177 -8.28 9.78 3.28
N VAL A 178 -7.68 10.02 4.45
CA VAL A 178 -7.87 11.26 5.18
C VAL A 178 -7.03 12.34 4.51
N THR A 179 -7.62 13.53 4.31
CA THR A 179 -6.96 14.61 3.56
C THR A 179 -6.35 15.70 4.45
N ALA A 180 -6.57 15.65 5.77
CA ALA A 180 -6.12 16.66 6.71
C ALA A 180 -5.74 16.03 8.06
N LEU A 181 -4.91 16.73 8.84
CA LEU A 181 -4.55 16.31 10.19
C LEU A 181 -5.77 16.41 11.13
N GLU A 182 -6.10 15.30 11.76
CA GLU A 182 -7.03 15.19 12.89
C GLU A 182 -6.24 14.80 14.14
N LEU A 183 -6.30 15.66 15.17
CA LEU A 183 -5.69 15.41 16.47
C LEU A 183 -6.79 15.06 17.49
N VAL A 184 -6.95 13.76 17.76
CA VAL A 184 -8.02 13.23 18.63
C VAL A 184 -7.79 13.66 20.07
N GLY A 185 -8.70 14.47 20.62
CA GLY A 185 -8.58 15.06 21.96
C GLY A 185 -7.93 16.44 22.00
N GLY A 186 -7.63 17.05 20.83
CA GLY A 186 -7.11 18.42 20.74
C GLY A 186 -5.66 18.58 21.24
N PRO A 187 -5.06 19.77 21.14
CA PRO A 187 -3.69 20.02 21.59
C PRO A 187 -3.53 19.78 23.10
N GLU A 188 -2.41 19.17 23.50
CA GLU A 188 -2.11 18.91 24.90
C GLU A 188 -0.76 19.56 25.27
N PRO A 189 -0.69 20.38 26.33
CA PRO A 189 0.59 20.89 26.81
C PRO A 189 1.42 19.74 27.40
N VAL A 190 2.66 19.59 26.95
CA VAL A 190 3.59 18.57 27.43
C VAL A 190 4.70 19.26 28.21
N ARG A 191 4.86 18.94 29.50
CA ARG A 191 6.13 19.20 30.19
C ARG A 191 7.12 18.15 29.73
N VAL A 192 8.15 18.59 29.03
CA VAL A 192 9.13 17.71 28.41
C VAL A 192 10.41 17.74 29.23
N GLU A 193 10.76 16.62 29.83
CA GLU A 193 12.06 16.42 30.48
C GLU A 193 12.83 15.32 29.76
N LEU A 194 14.14 15.52 29.59
CA LEU A 194 15.05 14.47 29.12
C LEU A 194 15.47 13.63 30.31
N HIS A 195 15.40 12.32 30.13
CA HIS A 195 15.99 11.34 31.02
C HIS A 195 17.25 10.79 30.39
N ASP A 196 18.21 10.42 31.23
CA ASP A 196 19.34 9.61 30.78
C ASP A 196 18.84 8.28 30.22
N ALA A 197 19.69 7.62 29.43
CA ALA A 197 19.32 6.38 28.76
C ALA A 197 18.89 5.31 29.77
N ASP A 198 17.66 4.80 29.62
CA ASP A 198 17.13 3.75 30.47
C ASP A 198 17.32 2.38 29.79
N PRO A 199 18.05 1.43 30.41
CA PRO A 199 18.28 0.10 29.83
C PRO A 199 16.99 -0.73 29.69
N ARG A 200 15.87 -0.30 30.28
CA ARG A 200 14.56 -0.99 30.20
C ARG A 200 13.73 -0.58 28.97
N TRP A 201 14.13 0.44 28.21
CA TRP A 201 13.38 0.83 27.00
C TRP A 201 13.30 -0.28 25.94
N PRO A 202 14.36 -1.06 25.66
CA PRO A 202 14.26 -2.22 24.77
C PRO A 202 13.28 -3.28 25.26
N GLU A 203 13.22 -3.55 26.56
CA GLU A 203 12.28 -4.50 27.16
C GLU A 203 10.83 -4.03 26.97
N ARG A 204 10.56 -2.76 27.31
CA ARG A 204 9.25 -2.14 27.05
C ARG A 204 8.84 -2.21 25.58
N TYR A 205 9.77 -1.97 24.65
CA TYR A 205 9.50 -2.15 23.23
C TYR A 205 9.10 -3.60 22.90
N LEU A 206 9.82 -4.60 23.42
CA LEU A 206 9.54 -6.01 23.16
C LEU A 206 8.16 -6.42 23.69
N ASP A 207 7.78 -5.95 24.87
CA ASP A 207 6.45 -6.19 25.45
C ASP A 207 5.35 -5.63 24.55
N HIS A 208 5.49 -4.37 24.11
CA HIS A 208 4.50 -3.75 23.22
C HIS A 208 4.52 -4.34 21.82
N ARG A 209 5.69 -4.76 21.30
CA ARG A 209 5.78 -5.49 20.04
C ARG A 209 4.96 -6.78 20.11
N GLN A 210 5.07 -7.53 21.19
CA GLN A 210 4.31 -8.76 21.38
C GLN A 210 2.80 -8.46 21.49
N ARG A 211 2.41 -7.44 22.25
CA ARG A 211 1.01 -6.99 22.35
C ARG A 211 0.42 -6.61 20.99
N ILE A 212 1.18 -5.92 20.15
CA ILE A 212 0.77 -5.53 18.79
C ILE A 212 0.62 -6.77 17.90
N ILE A 213 1.57 -7.71 17.96
CA ILE A 213 1.51 -8.97 17.20
C ILE A 213 0.25 -9.76 17.54
N GLU A 214 -0.08 -9.86 18.83
CA GLU A 214 -1.28 -10.53 19.32
C GLU A 214 -2.55 -9.82 18.88
N ALA A 215 -2.59 -8.49 19.00
CA ALA A 215 -3.73 -7.68 18.59
C ALA A 215 -4.03 -7.82 17.08
N LEU A 216 -2.98 -7.78 16.24
CA LEU A 216 -3.14 -7.85 14.78
C LEU A 216 -3.33 -9.28 14.26
N GLY A 217 -3.36 -10.30 15.13
CA GLY A 217 -3.53 -11.70 14.74
C GLY A 217 -2.39 -12.23 13.87
N THR A 218 -1.25 -11.55 13.82
CA THR A 218 -0.11 -11.98 13.02
C THR A 218 0.64 -13.08 13.75
N SER A 219 0.37 -14.33 13.39
CA SER A 219 1.22 -15.43 13.84
C SER A 219 2.64 -15.22 13.31
N ALA A 220 3.66 -15.47 14.14
CA ALA A 220 5.08 -15.41 13.76
C ALA A 220 5.52 -16.37 12.62
N GLY A 221 4.56 -17.03 11.94
CA GLY A 221 4.77 -17.97 10.83
C GLY A 221 3.92 -17.70 9.57
N GLY A 222 3.24 -16.55 9.44
CA GLY A 222 2.53 -16.15 8.22
C GLY A 222 3.40 -15.27 7.31
N SER A 223 3.39 -15.51 6.00
CA SER A 223 4.26 -14.88 4.98
C SER A 223 4.06 -13.37 4.73
N SER A 224 3.45 -12.65 5.67
CA SER A 224 3.32 -11.19 5.68
C SER A 224 4.01 -10.69 6.94
N THR A 225 5.32 -10.46 6.87
CA THR A 225 6.09 -9.89 7.98
C THR A 225 5.66 -8.43 8.15
N ILE A 226 4.73 -8.16 9.08
CA ILE A 226 4.47 -6.79 9.53
C ILE A 226 5.78 -6.29 10.13
N ALA A 227 6.36 -5.25 9.54
CA ALA A 227 7.50 -4.57 10.14
C ALA A 227 6.99 -3.87 11.41
N ILE A 228 7.44 -4.35 12.57
CA ILE A 228 7.19 -3.73 13.88
C ILE A 228 8.57 -3.45 14.46
N GLU A 229 8.95 -2.18 14.44
CA GLU A 229 10.32 -1.74 14.69
C GLU A 229 10.37 -0.69 15.79
N HIS A 230 11.35 -0.82 16.70
CA HIS A 230 11.66 0.23 17.68
C HIS A 230 12.32 1.39 16.96
N ILE A 231 11.75 2.58 17.09
CA ILE A 231 12.25 3.82 16.49
C ILE A 231 12.42 4.91 17.56
N GLY A 232 12.73 6.14 17.13
CA GLY A 232 12.89 7.27 18.04
C GLY A 232 14.16 7.19 18.88
N SER A 233 14.33 8.13 19.82
CA SER A 233 15.57 8.22 20.61
C SER A 233 15.75 7.05 21.58
N THR A 234 14.65 6.49 22.10
CA THR A 234 14.69 5.38 23.06
C THR A 234 15.16 4.07 22.45
N SER A 235 15.21 3.99 21.11
CA SER A 235 15.80 2.86 20.39
C SER A 235 17.33 2.93 20.24
N VAL A 236 17.97 4.04 20.62
CA VAL A 236 19.42 4.25 20.49
C VAL A 236 20.09 4.05 21.86
N PRO A 237 20.91 3.00 22.05
CA PRO A 237 21.59 2.76 23.32
C PRO A 237 22.45 3.96 23.76
N GLY A 238 22.34 4.33 25.03
CA GLY A 238 23.12 5.42 25.64
C GLY A 238 22.67 6.83 25.28
N LEU A 239 21.59 7.01 24.50
CA LEU A 239 21.08 8.32 24.12
C LEU A 239 20.02 8.82 25.13
N ALA A 240 20.23 9.98 25.73
CA ALA A 240 19.20 10.61 26.57
C ALA A 240 17.94 10.96 25.76
N ALA A 241 16.76 10.72 26.31
CA ALA A 241 15.50 10.85 25.59
C ALA A 241 14.33 11.23 26.50
N LYS A 242 13.23 11.66 25.88
CA LYS A 242 11.92 11.62 26.56
C LYS A 242 11.61 10.15 26.83
N PRO A 243 11.00 9.78 27.97
CA PRO A 243 10.77 8.40 28.34
C PRO A 243 9.54 7.83 27.60
N ILE A 244 9.56 7.94 26.28
CA ILE A 244 8.49 7.52 25.36
C ILE A 244 9.09 6.51 24.39
N VAL A 245 8.55 5.30 24.37
CA VAL A 245 8.93 4.27 23.40
C VAL A 245 8.15 4.53 22.11
N ASP A 246 8.85 4.83 21.02
CA ASP A 246 8.24 5.01 19.70
C ASP A 246 8.39 3.71 18.90
N ILE A 247 7.28 3.23 18.33
CA ILE A 247 7.22 2.00 17.52
C ILE A 247 6.66 2.38 16.16
N VAL A 248 7.23 1.85 15.08
CA VAL A 248 6.61 1.93 13.74
C VAL A 248 6.08 0.58 13.32
N VAL A 249 4.87 0.57 12.74
CA VAL A 249 4.13 -0.61 12.29
C VAL A 249 3.71 -0.43 10.83
N ALA A 250 4.02 -1.41 9.99
CA ALA A 250 3.61 -1.44 8.57
C ALA A 250 2.30 -2.22 8.38
N VAL A 251 1.20 -1.54 8.04
CA VAL A 251 -0.11 -2.15 7.77
C VAL A 251 -0.35 -2.32 6.26
N ALA A 252 -1.20 -3.26 5.87
CA ALA A 252 -1.45 -3.55 4.45
C ALA A 252 -2.17 -2.40 3.72
N ASP A 253 -3.18 -1.80 4.37
CA ASP A 253 -3.94 -0.66 3.88
C ASP A 253 -4.20 0.28 5.05
N ILE A 254 -3.65 1.49 4.99
CA ILE A 254 -3.79 2.47 6.08
C ILE A 254 -5.22 3.07 6.16
N THR A 255 -6.06 2.87 5.14
CA THR A 255 -7.47 3.27 5.19
C THR A 255 -8.38 2.24 5.83
N ALA A 256 -7.94 0.97 5.88
CA ALA A 256 -8.70 -0.13 6.45
C ALA A 256 -8.52 -0.18 7.98
N GLU A 257 -8.91 0.91 8.66
CA GLU A 257 -8.73 1.06 10.11
C GLU A 257 -9.35 -0.10 10.91
N GLU A 258 -10.45 -0.69 10.47
CA GLU A 258 -11.03 -1.89 11.10
C GLU A 258 -10.08 -3.10 11.18
N ASP A 259 -9.10 -3.20 10.27
CA ASP A 259 -8.17 -4.35 10.21
C ASP A 259 -7.01 -4.20 11.21
N TYR A 260 -6.72 -2.99 11.71
CA TYR A 260 -5.58 -2.75 12.59
C TYR A 260 -5.88 -1.81 13.77
N LEU A 261 -6.67 -0.77 13.57
CA LEU A 261 -6.98 0.22 14.59
C LEU A 261 -7.91 -0.39 15.63
N ASP A 262 -9.02 -1.00 15.20
CA ASP A 262 -9.99 -1.60 16.12
C ASP A 262 -9.34 -2.67 17.04
N PRO A 263 -8.51 -3.60 16.52
CA PRO A 263 -7.75 -4.51 17.38
C PRO A 263 -6.76 -3.82 18.32
N LEU A 264 -6.08 -2.76 17.89
CA LEU A 264 -5.17 -1.99 18.76
C LEU A 264 -5.94 -1.23 19.85
N LEU A 265 -7.10 -0.67 19.55
CA LEU A 265 -7.97 -0.05 20.55
C LEU A 265 -8.45 -1.09 21.57
N ALA A 266 -8.88 -2.26 21.10
CA ALA A 266 -9.26 -3.38 21.98
C ALA A 266 -8.07 -3.88 22.83
N ALA A 267 -6.86 -3.81 22.28
CA ALA A 267 -5.64 -4.07 22.99
C ALA A 267 -5.23 -2.94 23.94
N GLY A 268 -6.02 -1.87 24.14
CA GLY A 268 -5.80 -0.85 25.16
C GLY A 268 -4.98 0.36 24.71
N TYR A 269 -4.76 0.53 23.40
CA TYR A 269 -4.24 1.78 22.85
C TYR A 269 -5.37 2.80 22.62
N VAL A 270 -5.01 4.07 22.46
CA VAL A 270 -5.93 5.15 22.08
C VAL A 270 -5.44 5.86 20.83
N LEU A 271 -6.34 6.11 19.87
CA LEU A 271 -6.02 6.91 18.68
C LEU A 271 -5.70 8.34 19.08
N ARG A 272 -4.63 8.89 18.51
CA ARG A 272 -4.21 10.27 18.76
C ARG A 272 -4.05 11.09 17.50
N VAL A 273 -3.45 10.55 16.46
CA VAL A 273 -3.27 11.23 15.18
C VAL A 273 -3.93 10.42 14.07
N ARG A 274 -4.69 11.11 13.23
CA ARG A 274 -5.13 10.60 11.93
C ARG A 274 -4.80 11.67 10.90
N GLU A 275 -3.91 11.38 9.98
CA GLU A 275 -3.51 12.28 8.90
C GLU A 275 -3.23 11.49 7.63
N PRO A 276 -3.03 12.14 6.47
CA PRO A 276 -2.76 11.43 5.22
C PRO A 276 -1.64 10.41 5.39
N ARG A 277 -1.94 9.15 5.07
CA ARG A 277 -1.04 7.98 5.13
C ARG A 277 -0.49 7.58 6.49
N HIS A 278 -0.86 8.27 7.57
CA HIS A 278 -0.29 8.04 8.90
C HIS A 278 -1.35 8.07 9.99
N ARG A 279 -1.37 7.03 10.81
CA ARG A 279 -2.16 6.97 12.05
C ARG A 279 -1.19 6.80 13.19
N MET A 280 -1.47 7.41 14.33
CA MET A 280 -0.69 7.16 15.54
C MET A 280 -1.63 6.89 16.71
N VAL A 281 -1.39 5.75 17.36
CA VAL A 281 -2.01 5.37 18.62
C VAL A 281 -0.99 5.45 19.75
N ARG A 282 -1.45 5.56 20.99
CA ARG A 282 -0.60 5.61 22.17
C ARG A 282 -1.20 4.85 23.35
N THR A 283 -0.39 4.59 24.37
CA THR A 283 -0.91 4.18 25.68
C THR A 283 -1.62 5.34 26.37
N PRO A 284 -2.63 5.10 27.23
CA PRO A 284 -3.23 6.12 28.08
C PRO A 284 -2.20 6.87 28.94
N GLU A 285 -1.14 6.18 29.35
CA GLU A 285 0.00 6.69 30.13
C GLU A 285 0.93 7.59 29.30
N ARG A 286 0.77 7.61 27.97
CA ARG A 286 1.54 8.44 27.02
C ARG A 286 3.03 8.13 27.00
N ASP A 287 3.40 6.94 27.41
CA ASP A 287 4.78 6.46 27.47
C ASP A 287 5.13 5.50 26.33
N VAL A 288 4.16 5.15 25.48
CA VAL A 288 4.37 4.43 24.23
C VAL A 288 3.56 5.04 23.10
N HIS A 289 4.21 5.24 21.97
CA HIS A 289 3.64 5.72 20.72
C HIS A 289 3.81 4.66 19.63
N VAL A 290 2.75 4.39 18.88
CA VAL A 290 2.76 3.45 17.76
C VAL A 290 2.32 4.19 16.51
N HIS A 291 3.27 4.38 15.61
CA HIS A 291 3.12 5.01 14.31
C HIS A 291 2.79 3.96 13.26
N LEU A 292 1.65 4.10 12.59
CA LEU A 292 1.18 3.19 11.57
C LEU A 292 1.29 3.82 10.19
N TYR A 293 1.90 3.09 9.27
CA TYR A 293 2.03 3.46 7.87
C TYR A 293 1.68 2.28 6.98
N GLU A 294 1.23 2.54 5.75
CA GLU A 294 1.04 1.50 4.73
C GLU A 294 2.39 0.84 4.38
N GLN A 295 2.38 -0.45 4.04
CA GLN A 295 3.59 -1.18 3.63
C GLN A 295 4.30 -0.48 2.46
N GLY A 296 5.62 -0.35 2.56
CA GLY A 296 6.44 0.35 1.56
C GLY A 296 6.44 1.88 1.69
N ALA A 297 5.79 2.45 2.71
CA ALA A 297 5.88 3.87 3.01
C ALA A 297 7.35 4.28 3.29
N PRO A 298 7.90 5.28 2.58
CA PRO A 298 9.28 5.74 2.75
C PRO A 298 9.55 6.25 4.18
N GLU A 299 8.53 6.73 4.89
CA GLU A 299 8.62 7.20 6.27
C GLU A 299 9.18 6.13 7.21
N ILE A 300 8.87 4.86 6.97
CA ILE A 300 9.42 3.73 7.72
C ILE A 300 10.94 3.68 7.54
N GLY A 301 11.41 3.69 6.28
CA GLY A 301 12.84 3.69 5.96
C GLY A 301 13.57 4.91 6.54
N GLU A 302 12.91 6.06 6.56
CA GLU A 302 13.43 7.29 7.14
C GLU A 302 13.65 7.22 8.66
N TYR A 303 12.77 6.52 9.39
CA TYR A 303 12.98 6.27 10.82
C TYR A 303 14.12 5.30 11.07
N LEU A 304 14.17 4.19 10.32
CA LEU A 304 15.20 3.17 10.46
C LEU A 304 16.59 3.72 10.10
N LEU A 305 16.69 4.51 9.04
CA LEU A 305 17.93 5.18 8.62
C LEU A 305 18.50 6.04 9.75
N LEU A 306 17.67 6.87 10.37
CA LEU A 306 18.12 7.73 11.47
C LEU A 306 18.54 6.90 12.69
N ARG A 307 17.72 5.93 13.09
CA ARG A 307 18.01 5.05 14.23
C ARG A 307 19.35 4.33 14.06
N ASP A 308 19.51 3.67 12.92
CA ASP A 308 20.65 2.78 12.70
C ASP A 308 21.95 3.58 12.54
N HIS A 309 21.87 4.77 11.93
CA HIS A 309 23.00 5.71 11.91
C HIS A 309 23.38 6.20 13.31
N LEU A 310 22.41 6.61 14.14
CA LEU A 310 22.70 7.05 15.52
C LEU A 310 23.20 5.92 16.44
N ARG A 311 22.95 4.66 16.08
CA ARG A 311 23.51 3.49 16.79
C ARG A 311 24.99 3.27 16.44
N SER A 312 25.40 3.54 15.21
CA SER A 312 26.76 3.28 14.72
C SER A 312 27.68 4.51 14.80
N ASP A 313 27.15 5.72 14.66
CA ASP A 313 27.92 6.97 14.64
C ASP A 313 27.83 7.71 15.98
N THR A 314 28.93 7.68 16.75
CA THR A 314 28.98 8.27 18.08
C THR A 314 28.96 9.80 18.06
N ASP A 315 29.50 10.41 17.00
CA ASP A 315 29.62 11.87 16.88
C ASP A 315 28.28 12.49 16.55
N ASP A 316 27.54 11.89 15.61
CA ASP A 316 26.18 12.30 15.27
C ASP A 316 25.19 12.01 16.41
N ARG A 317 25.38 10.91 17.16
CA ARG A 317 24.64 10.67 18.40
C ARG A 317 24.86 11.79 19.42
N ALA A 318 26.11 12.17 19.66
CA ALA A 318 26.45 13.24 20.60
C ALA A 318 25.92 14.61 20.12
N LEU A 319 26.02 14.91 18.82
CA LEU A 319 25.45 16.11 18.21
C LEU A 319 23.93 16.18 18.41
N TYR A 320 23.25 15.08 18.12
CA TYR A 320 21.79 14.99 18.27
C TYR A 320 21.36 15.16 19.73
N GLU A 321 22.09 14.56 20.68
CA GLU A 321 21.81 14.73 22.10
C GLU A 321 22.01 16.17 22.58
N ARG A 322 23.17 16.79 22.26
CA ARG A 322 23.45 18.18 22.63
C ARG A 322 22.37 19.11 22.09
N THR A 323 21.99 18.94 20.82
CA THR A 323 20.92 19.72 20.20
C THR A 323 19.62 19.57 20.97
N LYS A 324 19.20 18.34 21.33
CA LYS A 324 17.98 18.14 22.14
C LYS A 324 18.05 18.84 23.50
N ARG A 325 19.19 18.77 24.19
CA ARG A 325 19.39 19.43 25.49
C ARG A 325 19.33 20.96 25.36
N GLU A 326 19.99 21.51 24.35
CA GLU A 326 19.96 22.95 24.04
C GLU A 326 18.56 23.43 23.71
N LEU A 327 17.83 22.70 22.88
CA LEU A 327 16.46 23.05 22.50
C LEU A 327 15.53 23.05 23.73
N LEU A 328 15.67 22.10 24.65
CA LEU A 328 14.83 22.07 25.87
C LEU A 328 15.19 23.13 26.90
N GLY A 329 16.40 23.69 26.82
CA GLY A 329 16.83 24.81 27.66
C GLY A 329 16.31 26.18 27.22
N ARG A 330 15.65 26.27 26.06
CA ARG A 330 15.11 27.53 25.51
C ARG A 330 13.61 27.66 25.77
N PRO A 331 13.10 28.86 26.08
CA PRO A 331 11.68 29.15 25.96
C PRO A 331 11.30 29.12 24.48
N TRP A 332 10.16 28.52 24.16
CA TRP A 332 9.58 28.50 22.82
C TRP A 332 8.20 29.12 22.88
N ASP A 333 7.93 30.06 21.99
CA ASP A 333 6.62 30.70 21.88
C ASP A 333 5.61 29.79 21.16
N ASP A 334 6.10 28.88 20.31
CA ASP A 334 5.33 27.82 19.63
C ASP A 334 6.09 26.47 19.68
N MET A 335 5.35 25.37 19.86
CA MET A 335 5.87 23.99 19.77
C MET A 335 6.34 23.64 18.34
N ASN A 336 5.82 24.34 17.32
CA ASN A 336 6.30 24.22 15.94
C ASN A 336 7.74 24.70 15.78
N ASP A 337 8.13 25.81 16.42
CA ASP A 337 9.50 26.33 16.36
C ASP A 337 10.51 25.35 16.99
N TYR A 338 10.11 24.67 18.07
CA TYR A 338 10.89 23.59 18.68
C TYR A 338 11.03 22.38 17.75
N ALA A 339 9.97 22.01 17.03
CA ALA A 339 9.99 20.91 16.08
C ALA A 339 10.85 21.23 14.85
N ASP A 340 10.78 22.45 14.34
CA ASP A 340 11.56 22.93 13.19
C ASP A 340 13.06 22.97 13.50
N ALA A 341 13.43 23.48 14.67
CA ALA A 341 14.83 23.51 15.10
C ALA A 341 15.44 22.10 15.28
N LYS A 342 14.62 21.11 15.63
CA LYS A 342 15.03 19.70 15.67
C LYS A 342 15.10 19.08 14.27
N THR A 343 14.28 19.56 13.33
CA THR A 343 14.21 19.04 11.96
C THR A 343 15.52 19.26 11.22
N GLU A 344 16.15 20.42 11.37
CA GLU A 344 17.43 20.72 10.69
C GLU A 344 18.53 19.70 11.02
N VAL A 345 18.77 19.42 12.31
CA VAL A 345 19.80 18.46 12.73
C VAL A 345 19.46 17.04 12.27
N ILE A 346 18.18 16.65 12.30
CA ILE A 346 17.74 15.33 11.82
C ILE A 346 18.00 15.18 10.32
N LEU A 347 17.65 16.19 9.52
CA LEU A 347 17.88 16.16 8.07
C LEU A 347 19.37 16.08 7.74
N ALA A 348 20.21 16.83 8.44
CA ALA A 348 21.66 16.80 8.25
C ALA A 348 22.25 15.42 8.58
N ILE A 349 21.82 14.80 9.69
CA ILE A 349 22.26 13.45 10.08
C ILE A 349 21.80 12.42 9.05
N LYS A 350 20.55 12.48 8.59
CA LYS A 350 20.05 11.57 7.55
C LYS A 350 20.79 11.73 6.23
N ALA A 351 21.16 12.95 5.84
CA ALA A 351 21.98 13.18 4.65
C ALA A 351 23.35 12.49 4.76
N ARG A 352 24.01 12.58 5.92
CA ARG A 352 25.26 11.85 6.19
C ARG A 352 25.05 10.34 6.18
N ALA A 353 23.97 9.84 6.78
CA ALA A 353 23.62 8.42 6.78
C ALA A 353 23.46 7.87 5.34
N ARG A 354 22.74 8.59 4.46
CA ARG A 354 22.61 8.19 3.04
C ARG A 354 23.96 8.18 2.30
N ALA A 355 24.81 9.16 2.58
CA ALA A 355 26.14 9.24 1.98
C ALA A 355 27.05 8.09 2.44
N ALA A 356 26.92 7.64 3.70
CA ALA A 356 27.67 6.50 4.22
C ALA A 356 27.24 5.16 3.60
N LEU A 357 25.95 4.99 3.29
CA LEU A 357 25.42 3.79 2.61
C LEU A 357 25.80 3.70 1.12
N SER A 358 26.26 4.80 0.53
CA SER A 358 26.65 4.88 -0.88
C SER A 358 28.14 4.62 -1.12
N ARG A 359 28.90 4.34 -0.05
CA ARG A 359 30.32 3.96 -0.08
C ARG A 359 30.46 2.47 0.16
#